data_AF-A0A0D2AU99-F1
#
_entry.id   AF-A0A0D2AU99-F1
#
_cell.length_a   1.000
_cell.length_b   1.000
_cell.length_c   1.000
_cell.angle_alpha   90.00
_cell.angle_beta   90.00
_cell.angle_gamma   90.00
#
_symmetry.space_group_name_H-M   'P 1'
#
loop_
_entity.id
_entity.type
_entity.pdbx_description
1 polymer ?
#
loop_
_entity_poly.entity_id
_entity_poly.type
_entity_poly.pdbx_seq_one_letter_code
_entity_poly.pdbx_strand_id
1 'polypeptide(L)'
;MEEDEVAASAVFVPPSVQDNHESLLSGKSYAHYSSVPEAITTRTASSSASGTPCVLGVDEAGRGPVIGPMVYGVYYVPVEIQQSLLTESYHFDDSKVLTPAVRANLMKAVCTTGTDLFQSSGWAIKSLSARDISAGMMKNGGSYNLNAQAMDATIELIRGVLQQGVNVTEIYVDTIGKPSVYQKKLELIFPTIKITVEKKADSLFPCVSAASVVAKVTRDVSCEALLEAYTQQQSNAAEDASESWGSGYPSDARCVSWLKSAIDPVWGFGNECRFSWGTIKDMLEQKGGPATKTEWPDPDEDENTRLSQYFSANGSSGPKTERDELRTWFGAGVGQEAF
;
A
#
# COMPACT_ATOMS: atom_id res chain seq x y z
N MET A 1 9.00 -27.05 23.66
CA MET A 1 9.19 -27.11 22.21
C MET A 1 9.02 -25.69 21.70
N GLU A 2 9.98 -24.84 22.04
CA GLU A 2 9.96 -23.38 21.89
C GLU A 2 11.35 -22.88 21.46
N GLU A 3 12.07 -23.73 20.73
CA GLU A 3 13.39 -23.45 20.19
C GLU A 3 13.33 -23.82 18.72
N ASP A 4 12.93 -22.87 17.86
CA ASP A 4 13.31 -22.77 16.44
C ASP A 4 12.58 -21.61 15.69
N GLU A 5 12.24 -20.51 16.37
CA GLU A 5 11.81 -19.27 15.68
C GLU A 5 12.98 -18.28 15.43
N VAL A 6 14.20 -18.59 15.89
CA VAL A 6 15.32 -17.63 15.92
C VAL A 6 16.44 -17.95 14.90
N ALA A 7 16.22 -18.86 13.95
CA ALA A 7 17.23 -19.26 12.96
C ALA A 7 16.84 -18.95 11.48
N ALA A 8 16.10 -17.87 11.22
CA ALA A 8 15.77 -17.41 9.87
C ALA A 8 16.54 -16.12 9.47
N SER A 9 17.84 -16.06 9.73
CA SER A 9 18.72 -14.93 9.36
C SER A 9 19.09 -14.90 7.85
N ALA A 10 18.16 -15.28 6.97
CA ALA A 10 18.30 -15.15 5.52
C ALA A 10 16.94 -14.88 4.87
N VAL A 11 16.22 -13.86 5.37
CA VAL A 11 14.94 -13.44 4.78
C VAL A 11 15.22 -12.88 3.39
N PHE A 12 14.70 -13.52 2.36
CA PHE A 12 14.77 -13.03 1.00
C PHE A 12 14.01 -11.70 0.91
N VAL A 13 14.73 -10.60 0.62
CA VAL A 13 14.12 -9.30 0.36
C VAL A 13 13.77 -9.22 -1.12
N PRO A 14 12.49 -9.13 -1.50
CA PRO A 14 12.10 -9.05 -2.90
C PRO A 14 12.51 -7.70 -3.51
N PRO A 15 12.75 -7.64 -4.83
CA PRO A 15 13.06 -6.40 -5.56
C PRO A 15 12.03 -5.29 -5.35
N SER A 16 10.76 -5.66 -5.14
CA SER A 16 9.70 -4.70 -4.81
C SER A 16 10.00 -3.85 -3.59
N VAL A 17 10.63 -4.42 -2.55
CA VAL A 17 11.03 -3.71 -1.34
C VAL A 17 12.44 -3.14 -1.48
N GLN A 18 13.38 -3.92 -2.02
CA GLN A 18 14.78 -3.52 -2.16
C GLN A 18 14.94 -2.26 -3.02
N ASP A 19 14.31 -2.23 -4.19
CA ASP A 19 14.45 -1.12 -5.14
C ASP A 19 13.66 0.12 -4.72
N ASN A 20 12.67 -0.04 -3.84
CA ASN A 20 11.78 1.02 -3.36
C ASN A 20 11.99 1.34 -1.88
N HIS A 21 13.15 1.00 -1.32
CA HIS A 21 13.43 1.13 0.11
C HIS A 21 13.27 2.58 0.61
N GLU A 22 13.75 3.57 -0.15
CA GLU A 22 13.57 5.00 0.18
C GLU A 22 12.09 5.41 0.19
N SER A 23 11.31 4.96 -0.79
CA SER A 23 9.87 5.24 -0.86
C SER A 23 9.14 4.63 0.34
N LEU A 24 9.50 3.39 0.71
CA LEU A 24 8.95 2.71 1.88
C LEU A 24 9.23 3.50 3.17
N LEU A 25 10.50 3.84 3.45
CA LEU A 25 10.87 4.54 4.68
C LEU A 25 10.32 5.97 4.75
N SER A 26 10.27 6.66 3.60
CA SER A 26 9.67 8.00 3.51
C SER A 26 8.14 8.00 3.54
N GLY A 27 7.49 6.84 3.65
CA GLY A 27 6.04 6.70 3.71
C GLY A 27 5.33 7.01 2.39
N LYS A 28 6.00 6.93 1.24
CA LYS A 28 5.39 7.11 -0.09
C LYS A 28 4.86 5.79 -0.63
N SER A 29 3.63 5.79 -1.12
CA SER A 29 3.11 4.66 -1.90
C SER A 29 3.87 4.53 -3.21
N TYR A 30 4.11 3.29 -3.64
CA TYR A 30 4.86 3.00 -4.85
C TYR A 30 4.29 1.76 -5.56
N ALA A 31 4.53 1.68 -6.87
CA ALA A 31 4.28 0.49 -7.66
C ALA A 31 5.60 -0.10 -8.15
N HIS A 32 5.68 -1.42 -8.19
CA HIS A 32 6.82 -2.15 -8.75
C HIS A 32 6.29 -3.19 -9.73
N TYR A 33 6.91 -3.28 -10.89
CA TYR A 33 6.56 -4.22 -11.95
C TYR A 33 7.79 -5.05 -12.29
N SER A 34 7.67 -6.37 -12.29
CA SER A 34 8.73 -7.24 -12.80
C SER A 34 8.96 -6.98 -14.29
N SER A 35 10.13 -7.40 -14.79
CA SER A 35 10.32 -7.52 -16.23
C SER A 35 9.28 -8.47 -16.82
N VAL A 36 8.76 -8.13 -18.01
CA VAL A 36 7.90 -9.06 -18.77
C VAL A 36 8.79 -10.20 -19.29
N PRO A 37 8.45 -11.46 -19.02
CA PRO A 37 9.23 -12.58 -19.54
C PRO A 37 9.21 -12.64 -21.08
N GLU A 38 10.34 -13.01 -21.67
CA GLU A 38 10.46 -13.11 -23.13
C GLU A 38 9.44 -14.08 -23.74
N ALA A 39 9.14 -15.18 -23.04
CA ALA A 39 8.19 -16.21 -23.47
C ALA A 39 6.75 -15.69 -23.68
N ILE A 40 6.39 -14.55 -23.08
CA ILE A 40 5.06 -13.95 -23.15
C ILE A 40 5.07 -12.54 -23.76
N THR A 41 6.24 -12.07 -24.16
CA THR A 41 6.40 -10.74 -24.75
C THR A 41 5.85 -10.74 -26.17
N THR A 42 4.85 -9.91 -26.41
CA THR A 42 4.12 -9.82 -27.68
C THR A 42 4.85 -8.96 -28.74
N ARG A 43 5.95 -8.31 -28.36
CA ARG A 43 6.58 -7.24 -29.15
C ARG A 43 7.87 -7.71 -29.83
N THR A 44 7.75 -8.58 -30.82
CA THR A 44 8.71 -8.55 -31.93
C THR A 44 8.13 -7.65 -33.02
N ALA A 45 8.91 -6.67 -33.49
CA ALA A 45 8.47 -5.61 -34.41
C ALA A 45 7.96 -6.10 -35.78
N SER A 46 7.88 -7.41 -36.01
CA SER A 46 7.55 -8.06 -37.27
C SER A 46 6.33 -9.01 -37.20
N SER A 47 5.72 -9.24 -36.04
CA SER A 47 4.59 -10.19 -35.94
C SER A 47 3.28 -9.48 -35.60
N SER A 48 2.28 -9.67 -36.47
CA SER A 48 0.87 -9.27 -36.27
C SER A 48 0.11 -10.22 -35.35
N ALA A 49 0.80 -11.08 -34.61
CA ALA A 49 0.19 -12.07 -33.75
C ALA A 49 -0.21 -11.43 -32.41
N SER A 50 -1.45 -11.65 -31.97
CA SER A 50 -1.80 -11.47 -30.57
C SER A 50 -0.86 -12.36 -29.75
N GLY A 51 0.05 -11.79 -28.97
CA GLY A 51 1.01 -12.64 -28.27
C GLY A 51 0.36 -13.50 -27.18
N THR A 52 1.14 -14.28 -26.44
CA THR A 52 0.64 -15.39 -25.60
C THR A 52 -0.49 -14.95 -24.66
N PRO A 53 -1.71 -15.52 -24.78
CA PRO A 53 -2.81 -15.23 -23.87
C PRO A 53 -2.44 -15.55 -22.43
N CYS A 54 -2.58 -14.56 -21.55
CA CYS A 54 -2.25 -14.66 -20.13
C CYS A 54 -3.50 -14.51 -19.26
N VAL A 55 -3.50 -15.27 -18.17
CA VAL A 55 -4.37 -15.05 -17.04
C VAL A 55 -3.68 -14.09 -16.06
N LEU A 56 -4.45 -13.26 -15.35
CA LEU A 56 -3.97 -12.38 -14.30
C LEU A 56 -4.78 -12.58 -13.01
N GLY A 57 -4.10 -12.90 -11.92
CA GLY A 57 -4.66 -12.94 -10.58
C GLY A 57 -4.41 -11.64 -9.82
N VAL A 58 -5.35 -11.24 -8.96
CA VAL A 58 -5.25 -10.07 -8.08
C VAL A 58 -5.62 -10.46 -6.65
N ASP A 59 -4.78 -10.10 -5.69
CA ASP A 59 -5.07 -10.24 -4.26
C ASP A 59 -4.38 -9.11 -3.45
N GLU A 60 -4.74 -8.98 -2.17
CA GLU A 60 -4.14 -8.01 -1.25
C GLU A 60 -3.59 -8.63 0.05
N ALA A 61 -2.74 -7.85 0.72
CA ALA A 61 -2.27 -8.13 2.05
C ALA A 61 -2.26 -6.86 2.91
N GLY A 62 -2.53 -7.01 4.21
CA GLY A 62 -2.42 -5.89 5.16
C GLY A 62 -3.60 -4.92 5.12
N ARG A 63 -4.83 -5.38 4.84
CA ARG A 63 -6.00 -4.49 4.88
C ARG A 63 -6.37 -4.01 6.29
N GLY A 64 -6.37 -4.90 7.28
CA GLY A 64 -6.82 -4.61 8.65
C GLY A 64 -5.81 -3.98 9.64
N PRO A 65 -4.49 -4.21 9.54
CA PRO A 65 -3.51 -3.66 10.49
C PRO A 65 -3.57 -2.14 10.63
N VAL A 66 -3.24 -1.64 11.83
CA VAL A 66 -2.97 -0.22 12.07
C VAL A 66 -1.53 0.16 11.76
N ILE A 67 -0.63 -0.83 11.68
CA ILE A 67 0.79 -0.66 11.35
C ILE A 67 1.10 -1.25 9.97
N GLY A 68 1.90 -0.53 9.19
CA GLY A 68 2.46 -0.93 7.92
C GLY A 68 1.56 -0.67 6.71
N PRO A 69 2.08 -0.93 5.50
CA PRO A 69 1.35 -0.67 4.25
C PRO A 69 0.24 -1.70 3.99
N MET A 70 -0.68 -1.35 3.09
CA MET A 70 -1.58 -2.29 2.43
C MET A 70 -1.01 -2.58 1.04
N VAL A 71 -0.73 -3.84 0.72
CA VAL A 71 -0.09 -4.23 -0.53
C VAL A 71 -1.09 -4.95 -1.42
N TYR A 72 -1.32 -4.41 -2.62
CA TYR A 72 -2.00 -5.11 -3.70
C TYR A 72 -0.96 -5.81 -4.56
N GLY A 73 -1.18 -7.08 -4.89
CA GLY A 73 -0.34 -7.86 -5.78
C GLY A 73 -1.13 -8.31 -7.00
N VAL A 74 -0.46 -8.34 -8.14
CA VAL A 74 -0.93 -9.02 -9.35
C VAL A 74 0.12 -10.01 -9.83
N TYR A 75 -0.35 -11.10 -10.40
CA TYR A 75 0.50 -12.15 -10.96
C TYR A 75 -0.10 -12.63 -12.27
N TYR A 76 0.71 -12.73 -13.32
CA TYR A 76 0.26 -13.14 -14.65
C TYR A 76 1.16 -14.21 -15.27
N VAL A 77 0.52 -15.13 -15.99
CA VAL A 77 1.14 -16.34 -16.57
C VAL A 77 0.31 -16.80 -17.78
N PRO A 78 0.89 -17.50 -18.78
CA PRO A 78 0.12 -18.07 -19.88
C PRO A 78 -1.02 -18.96 -19.40
N VAL A 79 -2.18 -18.82 -20.05
CA VAL A 79 -3.40 -19.58 -19.71
C VAL A 79 -3.14 -21.09 -19.74
N GLU A 80 -2.34 -21.54 -20.72
CA GLU A 80 -2.08 -22.96 -20.98
C GLU A 80 -1.24 -23.64 -19.89
N ILE A 81 -0.32 -22.92 -19.24
CA ILE A 81 0.64 -23.50 -18.29
C ILE A 81 0.29 -23.20 -16.84
N GLN A 82 -0.68 -22.31 -16.57
CA GLN A 82 -0.94 -21.84 -15.20
C GLN A 82 -1.17 -22.99 -14.21
N GLN A 83 -1.87 -24.05 -14.64
CA GLN A 83 -2.23 -25.17 -13.77
C GLN A 83 -1.03 -26.07 -13.48
N SER A 84 -0.31 -26.48 -14.51
CA SER A 84 0.87 -27.35 -14.39
C SER A 84 2.02 -26.63 -13.67
N LEU A 85 2.24 -25.35 -13.97
CA LEU A 85 3.29 -24.57 -13.35
C LEU A 85 2.95 -24.24 -11.89
N LEU A 86 1.81 -23.59 -11.65
CA LEU A 86 1.52 -23.06 -10.31
C LEU A 86 1.07 -24.14 -9.34
N THR A 87 0.17 -25.05 -9.75
CA THR A 87 -0.39 -26.05 -8.82
C THR A 87 0.44 -27.33 -8.76
N GLU A 88 0.86 -27.88 -9.90
CA GLU A 88 1.55 -29.17 -9.93
C GLU A 88 3.04 -29.05 -9.62
N SER A 89 3.73 -28.03 -10.14
CA SER A 89 5.19 -27.90 -9.97
C SER A 89 5.57 -27.13 -8.71
N TYR A 90 4.85 -26.05 -8.40
CA TYR A 90 5.18 -25.15 -7.29
C TYR A 90 4.21 -25.18 -6.11
N HIS A 91 3.07 -25.88 -6.25
CA HIS A 91 2.09 -26.03 -5.19
C HIS A 91 1.63 -24.70 -4.56
N PHE A 92 1.39 -23.69 -5.41
CA PHE A 92 0.63 -22.51 -5.00
C PHE A 92 -0.76 -22.94 -4.55
N ASP A 93 -1.10 -22.62 -3.29
CA ASP A 93 -2.34 -22.98 -2.62
C ASP A 93 -2.82 -21.80 -1.75
N ASP A 94 -3.89 -21.95 -0.99
CA ASP A 94 -4.36 -20.97 -0.02
C ASP A 94 -3.18 -20.49 0.84
N SER A 95 -2.94 -19.18 0.76
CA SER A 95 -1.80 -18.53 1.40
C SER A 95 -1.77 -18.68 2.93
N LYS A 96 -2.89 -19.06 3.55
CA LYS A 96 -3.02 -19.37 4.98
C LYS A 96 -2.58 -20.79 5.32
N VAL A 97 -2.56 -21.69 4.35
CA VAL A 97 -1.99 -23.04 4.48
C VAL A 97 -0.47 -22.99 4.32
N LEU A 98 0.03 -22.10 3.44
CA LEU A 98 1.46 -21.90 3.23
C LEU A 98 2.12 -21.21 4.43
N THR A 99 3.24 -21.77 4.91
CA THR A 99 4.04 -21.14 5.97
C THR A 99 4.79 -19.91 5.44
N PRO A 100 5.20 -18.95 6.30
CA PRO A 100 5.99 -17.80 5.88
C PRO A 100 7.26 -18.18 5.10
N ALA A 101 7.95 -19.23 5.53
CA ALA A 101 9.15 -19.74 4.85
C ALA A 101 8.85 -20.26 3.43
N VAL A 102 7.74 -20.99 3.26
CA VAL A 102 7.31 -21.47 1.93
C VAL A 102 6.97 -20.30 1.02
N ARG A 103 6.22 -19.30 1.51
CA ARG A 103 5.91 -18.09 0.75
C ARG A 103 7.18 -17.33 0.33
N ALA A 104 8.15 -17.20 1.23
CA ALA A 104 9.43 -16.55 0.92
C ALA A 104 10.21 -17.31 -0.18
N ASN A 105 10.23 -18.65 -0.13
CA ASN A 105 10.85 -19.46 -1.17
C ASN A 105 10.16 -19.35 -2.53
N LEU A 106 8.82 -19.32 -2.56
CA LEU A 106 8.04 -19.09 -3.77
C LEU A 106 8.32 -17.71 -4.36
N MET A 107 8.30 -16.66 -3.52
CA MET A 107 8.63 -15.30 -3.96
C MET A 107 10.07 -15.22 -4.51
N LYS A 108 11.02 -15.89 -3.84
CA LYS A 108 12.40 -16.00 -4.32
C LYS A 108 12.45 -16.68 -5.69
N ALA A 109 11.72 -17.78 -5.88
CA ALA A 109 11.68 -18.48 -7.16
C ALA A 109 11.13 -17.60 -8.28
N VAL A 110 10.04 -16.84 -8.03
CA VAL A 110 9.48 -15.88 -8.99
C VAL A 110 10.48 -14.76 -9.34
N CYS A 111 11.38 -14.39 -8.43
CA CYS A 111 12.35 -13.31 -8.64
C CYS A 111 13.72 -13.79 -9.17
N THR A 112 13.99 -15.10 -9.18
CA THR A 112 15.33 -15.63 -9.48
C THR A 112 15.44 -15.99 -10.96
N THR A 113 16.37 -15.36 -11.67
CA THR A 113 16.67 -15.69 -13.07
C THR A 113 17.05 -17.16 -13.22
N GLY A 114 16.47 -17.83 -14.21
CA GLY A 114 16.73 -19.25 -14.50
C GLY A 114 15.70 -20.22 -13.94
N THR A 115 14.76 -19.75 -13.11
CA THR A 115 13.56 -20.54 -12.77
C THR A 115 12.54 -20.45 -13.92
N ASP A 116 11.76 -21.49 -14.08
CA ASP A 116 10.59 -21.52 -14.98
C ASP A 116 9.53 -20.48 -14.60
N LEU A 117 9.33 -20.19 -13.31
CA LEU A 117 8.47 -19.09 -12.84
C LEU A 117 8.96 -17.75 -13.38
N PHE A 118 10.24 -17.40 -13.19
CA PHE A 118 10.79 -16.14 -13.70
C PHE A 118 10.70 -16.05 -15.24
N GLN A 119 10.88 -17.18 -15.93
CA GLN A 119 10.87 -17.23 -17.40
C GLN A 119 9.46 -17.21 -18.00
N SER A 120 8.44 -17.62 -17.25
CA SER A 120 7.09 -17.84 -17.80
C SER A 120 6.01 -16.98 -17.15
N SER A 121 6.33 -16.25 -16.10
CA SER A 121 5.37 -15.43 -15.35
C SER A 121 5.94 -14.08 -14.96
N GLY A 122 5.07 -13.10 -14.79
CA GLY A 122 5.43 -11.81 -14.23
C GLY A 122 4.47 -11.40 -13.12
N TRP A 123 4.85 -10.37 -12.39
CA TRP A 123 4.12 -9.89 -11.23
C TRP A 123 4.31 -8.39 -11.06
N ALA A 124 3.40 -7.77 -10.33
CA ALA A 124 3.54 -6.39 -9.92
C ALA A 124 2.86 -6.18 -8.58
N ILE A 125 3.29 -5.14 -7.86
CA ILE A 125 2.65 -4.73 -6.61
C ILE A 125 2.38 -3.24 -6.59
N LYS A 126 1.36 -2.85 -5.82
CA LYS A 126 1.12 -1.49 -5.36
C LYS A 126 1.15 -1.51 -3.84
N SER A 127 2.17 -0.89 -3.25
CA SER A 127 2.26 -0.67 -1.82
C SER A 127 1.60 0.67 -1.49
N LEU A 128 0.48 0.63 -0.78
CA LEU A 128 -0.19 1.81 -0.24
C LEU A 128 0.32 2.04 1.17
N SER A 129 1.08 3.13 1.35
CA SER A 129 1.70 3.44 2.64
C SER A 129 0.66 3.80 3.70
N ALA A 130 0.98 3.59 4.97
CA ALA A 130 0.08 3.96 6.06
C ALA A 130 -0.24 5.47 6.07
N ARG A 131 0.76 6.30 5.71
CA ARG A 131 0.61 7.74 5.51
C ARG A 131 -0.39 8.08 4.41
N ASP A 132 -0.22 7.53 3.21
CA ASP A 132 -1.07 7.88 2.06
C ASP A 132 -2.49 7.33 2.24
N ILE A 133 -2.65 6.16 2.88
CA ILE A 133 -3.96 5.65 3.27
C ILE A 133 -4.67 6.64 4.20
N SER A 134 -3.96 7.10 5.23
CA SER A 134 -4.50 8.03 6.22
C SER A 134 -4.84 9.37 5.58
N ALA A 135 -3.94 9.93 4.78
CA ALA A 135 -4.14 11.18 4.06
C ALA A 135 -5.36 11.11 3.12
N GLY A 136 -5.56 9.99 2.43
CA GLY A 136 -6.73 9.79 1.59
C GLY A 136 -8.04 9.71 2.39
N MET A 137 -8.05 8.96 3.49
CA MET A 137 -9.24 8.76 4.33
C MET A 137 -9.61 9.96 5.20
N MET A 138 -8.65 10.83 5.52
CA MET A 138 -8.83 12.02 6.37
C MET A 138 -8.92 13.32 5.55
N LYS A 139 -9.01 13.23 4.22
CA LYS A 139 -9.13 14.40 3.35
C LYS A 139 -10.47 15.12 3.55
N ASN A 140 -10.43 16.44 3.71
CA ASN A 140 -11.62 17.29 3.78
C ASN A 140 -12.40 17.26 2.45
N GLY A 141 -13.74 17.27 2.52
CA GLY A 141 -14.61 17.48 1.35
C GLY A 141 -14.92 16.26 0.48
N GLY A 142 -14.71 15.02 0.95
CA GLY A 142 -15.19 13.84 0.22
C GLY A 142 -14.81 12.48 0.80
N SER A 143 -15.50 11.42 0.36
CA SER A 143 -15.36 10.05 0.86
C SER A 143 -14.34 9.21 0.08
N TYR A 144 -13.06 9.60 0.09
CA TYR A 144 -11.98 8.74 -0.47
C TYR A 144 -11.57 7.64 0.52
N ASN A 145 -12.52 6.73 0.77
CA ASN A 145 -12.39 5.64 1.73
C ASN A 145 -11.45 4.52 1.22
N LEU A 146 -11.13 3.57 2.11
CA LEU A 146 -10.22 2.46 1.82
C LEU A 146 -10.67 1.59 0.64
N ASN A 147 -11.97 1.44 0.38
CA ASN A 147 -12.45 0.68 -0.78
C ASN A 147 -12.17 1.39 -2.10
N ALA A 148 -12.27 2.72 -2.13
CA ALA A 148 -11.94 3.51 -3.31
C ALA A 148 -10.44 3.44 -3.60
N GLN A 149 -9.61 3.62 -2.58
CA GLN A 149 -8.15 3.48 -2.66
C GLN A 149 -7.72 2.08 -3.15
N ALA A 150 -8.33 1.03 -2.61
CA ALA A 150 -8.10 -0.35 -3.03
C ALA A 150 -8.45 -0.61 -4.50
N MET A 151 -9.57 -0.07 -4.96
CA MET A 151 -10.02 -0.17 -6.35
C MET A 151 -9.06 0.54 -7.30
N ASP A 152 -8.63 1.75 -6.95
CA ASP A 152 -7.67 2.52 -7.75
C ASP A 152 -6.31 1.80 -7.86
N ALA A 153 -5.82 1.21 -6.76
CA ALA A 153 -4.60 0.40 -6.77
C ALA A 153 -4.72 -0.84 -7.70
N THR A 154 -5.85 -1.55 -7.64
CA THR A 154 -6.10 -2.70 -8.55
C THR A 154 -6.12 -2.26 -10.01
N ILE A 155 -6.84 -1.16 -10.32
CA ILE A 155 -6.94 -0.61 -11.67
C ILE A 155 -5.57 -0.15 -12.19
N GLU A 156 -4.77 0.51 -11.34
CA GLU A 156 -3.40 0.94 -11.65
C GLU A 156 -2.55 -0.24 -12.08
N LEU A 157 -2.54 -1.34 -11.30
CA LEU A 157 -1.74 -2.53 -11.60
C LEU A 157 -2.16 -3.21 -12.89
N ILE A 158 -3.47 -3.42 -13.10
CA ILE A 158 -3.98 -4.03 -14.34
C ILE A 158 -3.59 -3.18 -15.54
N ARG A 159 -3.77 -1.85 -15.47
CA ARG A 159 -3.37 -0.93 -16.55
C ARG A 159 -1.86 -0.98 -16.80
N GLY A 160 -1.04 -1.01 -15.75
CA GLY A 160 0.42 -1.09 -15.87
C GLY A 160 0.86 -2.35 -16.61
N VAL A 161 0.31 -3.51 -16.25
CA VAL A 161 0.61 -4.79 -16.93
C VAL A 161 0.20 -4.74 -18.42
N LEU A 162 -0.99 -4.22 -18.73
CA LEU A 162 -1.44 -4.06 -20.13
C LEU A 162 -0.53 -3.12 -20.93
N GLN A 163 -0.06 -2.02 -20.32
CA GLN A 163 0.86 -1.06 -20.96
C GLN A 163 2.24 -1.65 -21.25
N GLN A 164 2.68 -2.64 -20.47
CA GLN A 164 3.88 -3.41 -20.78
C GLN A 164 3.71 -4.34 -22.00
N GLY A 165 2.49 -4.47 -22.53
CA GLY A 165 2.18 -5.22 -23.74
C GLY A 165 1.80 -6.68 -23.50
N VAL A 166 1.50 -7.06 -22.26
CA VAL A 166 1.02 -8.42 -21.93
C VAL A 166 -0.38 -8.63 -22.47
N ASN A 167 -0.62 -9.73 -23.19
CA ASN A 167 -1.94 -10.07 -23.71
C ASN A 167 -2.81 -10.74 -22.62
N VAL A 168 -3.37 -9.95 -21.71
CA VAL A 168 -4.24 -10.45 -20.65
C VAL A 168 -5.66 -10.69 -21.19
N THR A 169 -6.11 -11.94 -21.16
CA THR A 169 -7.44 -12.34 -21.65
C THR A 169 -8.42 -12.67 -20.52
N GLU A 170 -7.91 -13.04 -19.35
CA GLU A 170 -8.71 -13.40 -18.17
C GLU A 170 -8.14 -12.74 -16.91
N ILE A 171 -9.00 -12.18 -16.07
CA ILE A 171 -8.64 -11.61 -14.76
C ILE A 171 -9.48 -12.26 -13.68
N TYR A 172 -8.82 -12.71 -12.61
CA TYR A 172 -9.42 -13.26 -11.40
C TYR A 172 -9.03 -12.38 -10.20
N VAL A 173 -10.00 -11.96 -9.39
CA VAL A 173 -9.79 -11.02 -8.29
C VAL A 173 -10.38 -11.57 -7.00
N ASP A 174 -9.60 -11.59 -5.92
CA ASP A 174 -10.15 -11.82 -4.58
C ASP A 174 -10.85 -10.56 -4.05
N THR A 175 -11.97 -10.76 -3.35
CA THR A 175 -12.66 -9.65 -2.69
C THR A 175 -13.22 -10.02 -1.33
N ILE A 176 -13.18 -9.06 -0.42
CA ILE A 176 -13.87 -9.11 0.87
C ILE A 176 -15.33 -8.62 0.74
N GLY A 177 -15.61 -7.82 -0.29
CA GLY A 177 -16.87 -7.11 -0.50
C GLY A 177 -17.94 -7.90 -1.24
N LYS A 178 -18.86 -7.18 -1.91
CA LYS A 178 -19.86 -7.77 -2.81
C LYS A 178 -19.22 -7.95 -4.19
N PRO A 179 -18.96 -9.19 -4.66
CA PRO A 179 -18.22 -9.42 -5.90
C PRO A 179 -18.88 -8.78 -7.12
N SER A 180 -20.21 -8.86 -7.22
CA SER A 180 -20.97 -8.32 -8.35
C SER A 180 -20.83 -6.80 -8.56
N VAL A 181 -20.64 -6.02 -7.49
CA VAL A 181 -20.43 -4.57 -7.61
C VAL A 181 -19.03 -4.27 -8.10
N TYR A 182 -18.04 -5.03 -7.61
CA TYR A 182 -16.65 -4.84 -8.00
C TYR A 182 -16.43 -5.29 -9.46
N GLN A 183 -16.93 -6.47 -9.81
CA GLN A 183 -16.83 -7.01 -11.16
C GLN A 183 -17.40 -6.07 -12.21
N LYS A 184 -18.64 -5.57 -12.01
CA LYS A 184 -19.27 -4.62 -12.95
C LYS A 184 -18.43 -3.36 -13.19
N LYS A 185 -17.76 -2.86 -12.15
CA LYS A 185 -16.89 -1.69 -12.27
C LYS A 185 -15.62 -2.01 -13.07
N LEU A 186 -15.01 -3.16 -12.85
CA LEU A 186 -13.83 -3.59 -13.61
C LEU A 186 -14.19 -3.90 -15.06
N GLU A 187 -15.30 -4.58 -15.33
CA GLU A 187 -15.81 -4.86 -16.68
C GLU A 187 -16.09 -3.57 -17.47
N LEU A 188 -16.57 -2.51 -16.80
CA LEU A 188 -16.75 -1.20 -17.44
C LEU A 188 -15.41 -0.58 -17.88
N ILE A 189 -14.35 -0.80 -17.11
CA ILE A 189 -13.01 -0.23 -17.37
C ILE A 189 -12.24 -1.08 -18.38
N PHE A 190 -12.42 -2.40 -18.36
CA PHE A 190 -11.71 -3.38 -19.18
C PHE A 190 -12.69 -4.29 -19.94
N PRO A 191 -13.49 -3.73 -20.87
CA PRO A 191 -14.63 -4.45 -21.47
C PRO A 191 -14.24 -5.61 -22.39
N THR A 192 -12.98 -5.70 -22.80
CA THR A 192 -12.48 -6.75 -23.71
C THR A 192 -11.89 -7.95 -22.98
N ILE A 193 -11.78 -7.89 -21.65
CA ILE A 193 -11.14 -8.92 -20.83
C ILE A 193 -12.23 -9.64 -20.03
N LYS A 194 -12.15 -10.96 -19.93
CA LYS A 194 -13.07 -11.74 -19.09
C LYS A 194 -12.67 -11.56 -17.62
N ILE A 195 -13.53 -10.95 -16.82
CA ILE A 195 -13.24 -10.66 -15.41
C ILE A 195 -14.17 -11.46 -14.50
N THR A 196 -13.56 -12.16 -13.54
CA THR A 196 -14.26 -12.90 -12.49
C THR A 196 -13.80 -12.36 -11.14
N VAL A 197 -14.74 -11.87 -10.33
CA VAL A 197 -14.46 -11.48 -8.95
C VAL A 197 -15.15 -12.47 -8.04
N GLU A 198 -14.41 -13.07 -7.11
CA GLU A 198 -14.94 -14.05 -6.17
C GLU A 198 -14.39 -13.82 -4.76
N LYS A 199 -15.04 -14.44 -3.77
CA LYS A 199 -14.50 -14.49 -2.41
C LYS A 199 -13.64 -15.73 -2.24
N LYS A 200 -12.52 -15.61 -1.53
CA LYS A 200 -11.54 -16.70 -1.37
C LYS A 200 -11.05 -17.19 -2.73
N ALA A 201 -10.83 -16.23 -3.63
CA ALA A 201 -10.38 -16.52 -4.99
C ALA A 201 -8.98 -17.13 -5.00
N ASP A 202 -8.18 -16.88 -3.96
CA ASP A 202 -6.87 -17.50 -3.74
C ASP A 202 -6.95 -19.03 -3.57
N SER A 203 -8.01 -19.56 -2.97
CA SER A 203 -8.25 -21.01 -2.89
C SER A 203 -8.84 -21.61 -4.18
N LEU A 204 -9.31 -20.78 -5.11
CA LEU A 204 -10.02 -21.21 -6.32
C LEU A 204 -9.18 -21.11 -7.59
N PHE A 205 -8.30 -20.10 -7.67
CA PHE A 205 -7.55 -19.76 -8.87
C PHE A 205 -6.04 -19.68 -8.54
N PRO A 206 -5.19 -20.54 -9.15
CA PRO A 206 -3.76 -20.58 -8.84
C PRO A 206 -3.04 -19.24 -9.06
N CYS A 207 -3.45 -18.47 -10.09
CA CYS A 207 -2.89 -17.14 -10.33
C CYS A 207 -3.21 -16.14 -9.20
N VAL A 208 -4.36 -16.27 -8.53
CA VAL A 208 -4.72 -15.43 -7.38
C VAL A 208 -3.93 -15.88 -6.14
N SER A 209 -3.73 -17.18 -5.94
CA SER A 209 -2.80 -17.69 -4.91
C SER A 209 -1.39 -17.13 -5.09
N ALA A 210 -0.86 -17.12 -6.32
CA ALA A 210 0.45 -16.53 -6.61
C ALA A 210 0.49 -15.02 -6.31
N ALA A 211 -0.54 -14.26 -6.71
CA ALA A 211 -0.67 -12.85 -6.36
C ALA A 211 -0.71 -12.62 -4.84
N SER A 212 -1.38 -13.51 -4.12
CA SER A 212 -1.47 -13.55 -2.65
C SER A 212 -0.11 -13.67 -1.99
N VAL A 213 0.73 -14.61 -2.48
CA VAL A 213 2.10 -14.82 -2.00
C VAL A 213 2.93 -13.56 -2.21
N VAL A 214 2.90 -12.99 -3.42
CA VAL A 214 3.64 -11.76 -3.77
C VAL A 214 3.24 -10.61 -2.84
N ALA A 215 1.95 -10.39 -2.62
CA ALA A 215 1.44 -9.33 -1.74
C ALA A 215 1.86 -9.54 -0.27
N LYS A 216 1.70 -10.76 0.26
CA LYS A 216 2.00 -11.08 1.66
C LYS A 216 3.50 -10.99 1.96
N VAL A 217 4.35 -11.58 1.13
CA VAL A 217 5.81 -11.52 1.33
C VAL A 217 6.29 -10.07 1.25
N THR A 218 5.82 -9.31 0.26
CA THR A 218 6.16 -7.88 0.15
C THR A 218 5.72 -7.10 1.40
N ARG A 219 4.50 -7.35 1.91
CA ARG A 219 4.02 -6.71 3.14
C ARG A 219 4.87 -7.08 4.35
N ASP A 220 5.14 -8.37 4.54
CA ASP A 220 5.83 -8.86 5.74
C ASP A 220 7.26 -8.29 5.80
N VAL A 221 7.99 -8.34 4.68
CA VAL A 221 9.33 -7.73 4.56
C VAL A 221 9.27 -6.20 4.67
N SER A 222 8.22 -5.54 4.17
CA SER A 222 8.06 -4.09 4.33
C SER A 222 7.85 -3.71 5.80
N CYS A 223 7.10 -4.51 6.57
CA CYS A 223 6.94 -4.30 7.99
C CYS A 223 8.28 -4.51 8.73
N GLU A 224 9.02 -5.56 8.43
CA GLU A 224 10.35 -5.79 9.03
C GLU A 224 11.30 -4.61 8.77
N ALA A 225 11.37 -4.10 7.54
CA ALA A 225 12.21 -2.95 7.18
C ALA A 225 11.78 -1.66 7.90
N LEU A 226 10.48 -1.42 8.06
CA LEU A 226 9.98 -0.28 8.82
C LEU A 226 10.29 -0.42 10.33
N LEU A 227 10.23 -1.63 10.88
CA LEU A 227 10.55 -1.88 12.28
C LEU A 227 12.04 -1.67 12.53
N GLU A 228 12.88 -2.19 11.64
CA GLU A 228 14.33 -1.98 11.70
C GLU A 228 14.67 -0.48 11.68
N ALA A 229 14.06 0.28 10.75
CA ALA A 229 14.27 1.73 10.67
C ALA A 229 13.80 2.47 11.93
N TYR A 230 12.65 2.08 12.49
CA TYR A 230 12.15 2.63 13.76
C TYR A 230 13.14 2.36 14.90
N THR A 231 13.58 1.11 15.05
CA THR A 231 14.53 0.72 16.11
C THR A 231 15.87 1.44 15.96
N GLN A 232 16.38 1.63 14.74
CA GLN A 232 17.62 2.39 14.50
C GLN A 232 17.50 3.88 14.87
N GLN A 233 16.32 4.49 14.69
CA GLN A 233 16.06 5.86 15.12
C GLN A 233 16.00 5.96 16.65
N GLN A 234 15.48 4.92 17.32
CA GLN A 234 15.29 4.88 18.77
C GLN A 234 16.53 4.39 19.54
N SER A 235 17.40 3.56 18.95
CA SER A 235 18.61 3.01 19.58
C SER A 235 19.71 4.04 19.84
N ASN A 236 19.59 5.26 19.28
CA ASN A 236 20.34 6.41 19.74
C ASN A 236 19.88 6.93 21.13
N ALA A 237 18.83 6.33 21.72
CA ALA A 237 18.22 6.75 22.98
C ALA A 237 18.09 5.65 24.07
N ALA A 238 18.14 4.34 23.77
CA ALA A 238 18.18 3.27 24.78
C ALA A 238 18.62 1.89 24.21
N GLU A 239 19.47 1.15 24.94
CA GLU A 239 20.12 -0.10 24.50
C GLU A 239 19.32 -1.40 24.74
N ASP A 240 18.11 -1.39 25.29
CA ASP A 240 17.61 -2.57 26.01
C ASP A 240 16.21 -3.10 25.66
N ALA A 241 15.72 -2.89 24.43
CA ALA A 241 14.46 -3.50 24.02
C ALA A 241 14.49 -4.08 22.60
N SER A 242 14.42 -5.41 22.53
CA SER A 242 13.89 -6.14 21.37
C SER A 242 12.39 -5.81 21.24
N GLU A 243 12.09 -4.57 20.85
CA GLU A 243 10.71 -4.12 20.66
C GLU A 243 10.20 -4.62 19.32
N SER A 244 9.32 -5.62 19.38
CA SER A 244 8.49 -6.01 18.25
C SER A 244 7.11 -5.41 18.44
N TRP A 245 6.57 -4.74 17.42
CA TRP A 245 5.19 -4.24 17.42
C TRP A 245 4.13 -5.35 17.23
N GLY A 246 4.52 -6.63 17.28
CA GLY A 246 3.65 -7.78 17.10
C GLY A 246 3.11 -7.89 15.67
N SER A 247 1.84 -8.26 15.52
CA SER A 247 1.21 -8.48 14.20
C SER A 247 0.83 -7.19 13.45
N GLY A 248 0.80 -6.05 14.15
CA GLY A 248 0.29 -4.77 13.65
C GLY A 248 -1.24 -4.64 13.64
N TYR A 249 -1.99 -5.66 14.10
CA TYR A 249 -3.45 -5.58 14.22
C TYR A 249 -3.88 -4.99 15.57
N PRO A 250 -4.97 -4.21 15.60
CA PRO A 250 -5.47 -3.61 16.85
C PRO A 250 -6.01 -4.66 17.85
N SER A 251 -6.25 -5.89 17.40
CA SER A 251 -6.62 -7.02 18.25
C SER A 251 -5.44 -7.69 18.96
N ASP A 252 -4.20 -7.37 18.59
CA ASP A 252 -2.99 -7.94 19.19
C ASP A 252 -2.53 -7.07 20.38
N ALA A 253 -2.46 -7.69 21.56
CA ALA A 253 -2.04 -7.01 22.78
C ALA A 253 -0.62 -6.42 22.67
N ARG A 254 0.29 -7.07 21.94
CA ARG A 254 1.65 -6.57 21.72
C ARG A 254 1.65 -5.29 20.87
N CYS A 255 0.83 -5.27 19.82
CA CYS A 255 0.65 -4.09 18.97
C CYS A 255 0.10 -2.91 19.78
N VAL A 256 -0.94 -3.14 20.59
CA VAL A 256 -1.53 -2.08 21.43
C VAL A 256 -0.54 -1.60 22.49
N SER A 257 0.27 -2.50 23.07
CA SER A 257 1.31 -2.12 24.02
C SER A 257 2.38 -1.24 23.37
N TRP A 258 2.84 -1.62 22.18
CA TRP A 258 3.82 -0.85 21.43
C TRP A 258 3.29 0.53 21.04
N LEU A 259 2.03 0.65 20.59
CA LEU A 259 1.43 1.95 20.27
C LEU A 259 1.40 2.90 21.48
N LYS A 260 1.19 2.37 22.69
CA LYS A 260 1.19 3.19 23.90
C LYS A 260 2.57 3.68 24.29
N SER A 261 3.64 2.93 23.96
CA SER A 261 5.02 3.35 24.22
C SER A 261 5.59 4.23 23.12
N ALA A 262 5.16 4.04 21.87
CA ALA A 262 5.69 4.72 20.69
C ALA A 262 5.07 6.11 20.43
N ILE A 263 3.98 6.46 21.11
CA ILE A 263 3.26 7.72 20.83
C ILE A 263 4.06 8.96 21.29
N ASP A 264 4.40 9.81 20.33
CA ASP A 264 5.00 11.11 20.54
C ASP A 264 3.92 12.15 20.93
N PRO A 265 4.16 13.00 21.94
CA PRO A 265 3.18 13.97 22.40
C PRO A 265 2.75 15.02 21.36
N VAL A 266 3.59 15.33 20.38
CA VAL A 266 3.31 16.39 19.38
C VAL A 266 2.99 15.76 18.03
N TRP A 267 3.80 14.79 17.60
CA TRP A 267 3.72 14.20 16.26
C TRP A 267 2.86 12.94 16.20
N GLY A 268 2.50 12.36 17.35
CA GLY A 268 1.76 11.11 17.41
C GLY A 268 2.63 9.91 17.04
N PHE A 269 2.60 9.49 15.77
CA PHE A 269 3.30 8.28 15.31
C PHE A 269 4.10 8.56 14.03
N GLY A 270 5.01 7.64 13.67
CA GLY A 270 5.74 7.71 12.42
C GLY A 270 4.93 7.27 11.20
N ASN A 271 5.62 7.19 10.06
CA ASN A 271 5.04 6.81 8.76
C ASN A 271 4.51 5.37 8.71
N GLU A 272 4.87 4.55 9.69
CA GLU A 272 4.42 3.17 9.85
C GLU A 272 2.97 3.06 10.33
N CYS A 273 2.41 4.09 10.98
CA CYS A 273 1.08 4.02 11.59
C CYS A 273 -0.03 4.65 10.72
N ARG A 274 -1.21 4.03 10.73
CA ARG A 274 -2.39 4.49 9.99
C ARG A 274 -3.29 5.36 10.87
N PHE A 275 -3.08 6.66 10.82
CA PHE A 275 -3.85 7.68 11.55
C PHE A 275 -5.35 7.66 11.28
N SER A 276 -5.81 7.10 10.16
CA SER A 276 -7.24 7.00 9.88
C SER A 276 -7.97 5.90 10.67
N TRP A 277 -7.26 4.98 11.34
CA TRP A 277 -7.88 3.89 12.10
C TRP A 277 -8.43 4.39 13.43
N GLY A 278 -9.61 3.88 13.82
CA GLY A 278 -10.27 4.25 15.07
C GLY A 278 -9.35 4.11 16.29
N THR A 279 -8.61 3.00 16.39
CA THR A 279 -7.67 2.78 17.51
C THR A 279 -6.60 3.87 17.62
N ILE A 280 -6.08 4.38 16.49
CA ILE A 280 -5.07 5.45 16.50
C ILE A 280 -5.72 6.79 16.84
N LYS A 281 -6.89 7.08 16.27
CA LYS A 281 -7.67 8.29 16.59
C LYS A 281 -8.01 8.37 18.08
N ASP A 282 -8.54 7.28 18.64
CA ASP A 282 -8.91 7.19 20.05
C ASP A 282 -7.70 7.44 20.96
N MET A 283 -6.51 6.94 20.59
CA MET A 283 -5.27 7.19 21.34
C MET A 283 -4.79 8.63 21.26
N LEU A 284 -4.93 9.28 20.10
CA LEU A 284 -4.54 10.67 19.89
C LEU A 284 -5.51 11.67 20.55
N GLU A 285 -6.79 11.31 20.64
CA GLU A 285 -7.87 12.16 21.17
C GLU A 285 -8.20 11.87 22.64
N GLN A 286 -7.55 10.88 23.26
CA GLN A 286 -7.80 10.49 24.64
C GLN A 286 -7.57 11.68 25.61
N LYS A 287 -8.61 12.05 26.37
CA LYS A 287 -8.51 13.12 27.37
C LYS A 287 -7.50 12.76 28.47
N GLY A 288 -6.47 13.59 28.62
CA GLY A 288 -5.36 13.31 29.54
C GLY A 288 -4.44 12.19 29.07
N GLY A 289 -4.53 11.82 27.79
CA GLY A 289 -3.61 10.90 27.13
C GLY A 289 -2.24 11.54 26.86
N PRO A 290 -1.31 10.76 26.30
CA PRO A 290 0.06 11.21 26.04
C PRO A 290 0.16 12.19 24.86
N ALA A 291 -0.81 12.19 23.94
CA ALA A 291 -0.85 13.09 22.80
C ALA A 291 -1.46 14.46 23.15
N THR A 292 -0.89 15.51 22.56
CA THR A 292 -1.40 16.88 22.67
C THR A 292 -2.65 17.02 21.80
N LYS A 293 -3.72 17.56 22.41
CA LYS A 293 -4.97 17.83 21.68
C LYS A 293 -4.68 18.76 20.50
N THR A 294 -5.03 18.32 19.31
CA THR A 294 -4.92 19.10 18.07
C THR A 294 -6.32 19.44 17.57
N GLU A 295 -6.54 20.71 17.25
CA GLU A 295 -7.79 21.19 16.65
C GLU A 295 -7.51 21.56 15.19
N TRP A 296 -8.24 20.93 14.28
CA TRP A 296 -8.17 21.23 12.86
C TRP A 296 -9.29 22.19 12.50
N PRO A 297 -9.06 23.20 11.63
CA PRO A 297 -10.12 24.09 11.18
C PRO A 297 -11.22 23.28 10.48
N ASP A 298 -12.45 23.37 10.97
CA ASP A 298 -13.60 22.72 10.30
C ASP A 298 -14.06 23.62 9.15
N PRO A 299 -14.03 23.16 7.88
CA PRO A 299 -14.48 23.97 6.75
C PRO A 299 -15.96 24.37 6.82
N ASP A 300 -16.78 23.67 7.62
CA ASP A 300 -18.21 23.95 7.80
C ASP A 300 -18.49 24.84 9.03
N GLU A 301 -17.48 25.18 9.84
CA GLU A 301 -17.59 26.17 10.92
C GLU A 301 -17.25 27.59 10.41
N ASP A 302 -18.28 28.43 10.30
CA ASP A 302 -18.18 29.87 9.99
C ASP A 302 -17.32 30.67 11.01
N GLU A 303 -16.95 30.07 12.15
CA GLU A 303 -16.21 30.67 13.25
C GLU A 303 -14.73 30.22 13.34
N ASN A 304 -14.13 29.74 12.25
CA ASN A 304 -12.68 29.53 12.24
C ASN A 304 -11.94 30.85 12.52
N THR A 305 -11.37 30.96 13.72
CA THR A 305 -10.59 32.11 14.16
C THR A 305 -9.40 32.27 13.22
N ARG A 306 -9.43 33.30 12.37
CA ARG A 306 -8.44 33.48 11.30
C ARG A 306 -7.05 33.58 11.92
N LEU A 307 -6.05 32.92 11.32
CA LEU A 307 -4.66 32.96 11.79
C LEU A 307 -4.13 34.40 11.95
N SER A 308 -4.62 35.32 11.11
CA SER A 308 -4.34 36.77 11.16
C SER A 308 -4.81 37.46 12.45
N GLN A 309 -5.82 36.92 13.13
CA GLN A 309 -6.28 37.44 14.42
C GLN A 309 -5.27 37.16 15.55
N TYR A 310 -4.52 36.06 15.48
CA TYR A 310 -3.45 35.76 16.44
C TYR A 310 -2.23 36.68 16.30
N PHE A 311 -1.96 37.20 15.10
CA PHE A 311 -0.87 38.15 14.86
C PHE A 311 -1.27 39.62 15.10
N SER A 312 -2.55 39.91 15.31
CA SER A 312 -3.08 41.25 15.54
C SER A 312 -3.06 41.64 17.02
N ALA A 313 -1.89 41.52 17.66
CA ALA A 313 -1.72 41.83 19.09
C ALA A 313 -1.82 43.34 19.43
N ASN A 314 -1.93 44.23 18.43
CA ASN A 314 -1.90 45.70 18.62
C ASN A 314 -3.19 46.43 18.23
N GLY A 315 -4.36 45.78 18.30
CA GLY A 315 -5.66 46.47 18.30
C GLY A 315 -6.06 47.19 16.99
N SER A 316 -5.30 47.02 15.90
CA SER A 316 -5.73 47.43 14.57
C SER A 316 -6.67 46.36 14.00
N SER A 317 -7.87 46.76 13.58
CA SER A 317 -8.87 45.88 12.97
C SER A 317 -8.27 45.02 11.86
N GLY A 318 -8.21 43.72 12.08
CA GLY A 318 -7.71 42.75 11.10
C GLY A 318 -8.51 42.76 9.79
N PRO A 319 -7.92 42.25 8.71
CA PRO A 319 -8.53 42.25 7.38
C PRO A 319 -9.87 41.52 7.37
N LYS A 320 -10.90 42.17 6.82
CA LYS A 320 -12.29 41.67 6.86
C LYS A 320 -12.63 40.72 5.72
N THR A 321 -11.84 40.69 4.65
CA THR A 321 -12.12 39.90 3.44
C THR A 321 -10.88 39.14 2.95
N GLU A 322 -11.06 37.97 2.32
CA GLU A 322 -9.95 37.17 1.72
C GLU A 322 -9.09 37.98 0.73
N ARG A 323 -9.65 39.03 0.10
CA ARG A 323 -8.92 39.91 -0.81
C ARG A 323 -7.81 40.73 -0.15
N ASP A 324 -7.86 40.91 1.17
CA ASP A 324 -6.85 41.67 1.91
C ASP A 324 -5.62 40.83 2.30
N GLU A 325 -5.67 39.49 2.17
CA GLU A 325 -4.75 38.61 2.91
C GLU A 325 -3.34 38.47 2.29
N LEU A 326 -3.11 38.87 1.03
CA LEU A 326 -1.84 38.56 0.35
C LEU A 326 -1.22 39.66 -0.51
N ARG A 327 -1.90 40.81 -0.70
CA ARG A 327 -1.36 41.85 -1.59
C ARG A 327 -0.37 42.81 -0.92
N THR A 328 -0.35 42.86 0.41
CA THR A 328 0.47 43.81 1.18
C THR A 328 1.81 43.22 1.66
N TRP A 329 2.04 41.91 1.54
CA TRP A 329 3.26 41.28 2.05
C TRP A 329 4.30 40.89 0.99
N PHE A 330 3.91 40.74 -0.28
CA PHE A 330 4.86 40.61 -1.39
C PHE A 330 4.48 41.53 -2.56
N GLY A 331 5.30 42.57 -2.76
CA GLY A 331 5.46 43.32 -4.01
C GLY A 331 4.19 43.65 -4.79
N ALA A 332 3.52 44.76 -4.46
CA ALA A 332 2.61 45.38 -5.41
C ALA A 332 3.43 45.88 -6.62
N GLY A 333 3.17 45.31 -7.80
CA GLY A 333 3.69 45.86 -9.06
C GLY A 333 3.26 47.32 -9.18
N VAL A 334 4.24 48.22 -9.36
CA VAL A 334 3.99 49.65 -9.54
C VAL A 334 3.13 49.78 -10.79
N GLY A 335 1.86 50.16 -10.59
CA GLY A 335 0.95 50.47 -11.69
C GLY A 335 1.52 51.62 -12.51
N GLN A 336 1.31 51.54 -13.82
CA GLN A 336 1.78 52.48 -14.83
C GLN A 336 1.00 53.80 -14.73
N GLU A 337 1.18 54.54 -13.64
CA GLU A 337 0.75 55.93 -13.46
C GLU A 337 1.87 56.71 -12.77
N ALA A 338 2.98 56.83 -13.48
CA ALA A 338 3.96 57.89 -13.24
C ALA A 338 4.59 58.21 -14.59
N PHE A 339 4.01 59.22 -15.27
CA PHE A 339 4.51 59.98 -16.42
C PHE A 339 5.08 59.21 -17.63
#